data_AF-A0A915U0N9-F1
#
_entry.id   AF-A0A915U0N9-F1
#
_cell.length_a   1.000
_cell.length_b   1.000
_cell.length_c   1.000
_cell.angle_alpha   90.00
_cell.angle_beta   90.00
_cell.angle_gamma   90.00
#
_symmetry.space_group_name_H-M   'P 1'
#
loop_
_entity.id
_entity.type
_entity.pdbx_description
1 polymer ?
#
loop_
_entity_poly.entity_id
_entity_poly.type
_entity_poly.pdbx_seq_one_letter_code
_entity_poly.pdbx_strand_id
1 'polypeptide(L)'
;MENTKNSESTNERKVDWNEIVERKIFMAKERGSRVIRINSPFGFIMFNIMRQFDQAYANFKGKLGEPGGITHEEGAKLMEEAQEIALAFSRFTARLSRKVGFKYRVPRDLKEFKALREAAAADSKKTEPVEN
;
A
#
# COMPACT_ATOMS: atom_id res chain seq x y z
N MET A 1 -32.62 -43.77 -10.16
CA MET A 1 -31.69 -42.91 -9.40
C MET A 1 -30.29 -43.22 -9.89
N GLU A 2 -29.86 -42.60 -10.99
CA GLU A 2 -28.49 -42.68 -11.47
C GLU A 2 -27.78 -41.40 -11.07
N ASN A 3 -26.82 -41.53 -10.15
CA ASN A 3 -25.99 -40.41 -9.69
C ASN A 3 -24.89 -40.15 -10.72
N THR A 4 -25.04 -39.04 -11.43
CA THR A 4 -24.01 -38.38 -12.23
C THR A 4 -22.86 -37.96 -11.33
N LYS A 5 -21.71 -38.63 -11.42
CA LYS A 5 -20.45 -38.12 -10.87
C LYS A 5 -19.84 -37.15 -11.88
N ASN A 6 -20.19 -35.86 -11.76
CA ASN A 6 -19.38 -34.79 -12.34
C ASN A 6 -18.16 -34.59 -11.45
N SER A 7 -17.01 -35.10 -11.89
CA SER A 7 -15.71 -34.62 -11.41
C SER A 7 -15.37 -33.34 -12.15
N GLU A 8 -15.74 -32.19 -11.58
CA GLU A 8 -15.15 -30.91 -11.97
C GLU A 8 -13.67 -30.94 -11.59
N SER A 9 -12.83 -31.20 -12.59
CA SER A 9 -11.40 -30.95 -12.49
C SER A 9 -11.19 -29.45 -12.63
N THR A 10 -10.86 -28.80 -11.51
CA THR A 10 -10.30 -27.45 -11.49
C THR A 10 -9.02 -27.47 -12.33
N ASN A 11 -9.13 -27.00 -13.56
CA ASN A 11 -8.02 -26.85 -14.49
C ASN A 11 -7.13 -25.70 -14.00
N GLU A 12 -6.28 -25.98 -13.03
CA GLU A 12 -5.16 -25.14 -12.63
C GLU A 12 -4.17 -25.09 -13.80
N ARG A 13 -4.41 -24.21 -14.78
CA ARG A 13 -3.46 -23.93 -15.84
C ARG A 13 -2.15 -23.49 -15.19
N LYS A 14 -1.12 -24.33 -15.32
CA LYS A 14 0.25 -24.01 -14.90
C LYS A 14 0.62 -22.65 -15.49
N VAL A 15 0.91 -21.71 -14.61
CA VAL A 15 1.28 -20.36 -14.97
C VAL A 15 2.63 -20.40 -15.68
N ASP A 16 2.64 -20.14 -16.99
CA ASP A 16 3.88 -20.04 -17.77
C ASP A 16 4.59 -18.71 -17.46
N TRP A 17 5.81 -18.81 -16.95
CA TRP A 17 6.63 -17.66 -16.61
C TRP A 17 7.04 -16.87 -17.85
N ASN A 18 7.19 -17.52 -19.01
CA ASN A 18 7.52 -16.84 -20.26
C ASN A 18 6.34 -15.98 -20.73
N GLU A 19 5.12 -16.51 -20.67
CA GLU A 19 3.89 -15.77 -21.01
C GLU A 19 3.68 -14.54 -20.11
N ILE A 20 3.98 -14.63 -18.81
CA ILE A 20 3.93 -13.48 -17.90
C ILE A 20 4.96 -12.41 -18.31
N VAL A 21 6.17 -12.82 -18.66
CA VAL A 21 7.25 -11.91 -19.05
C VAL A 21 6.89 -11.21 -20.36
N GLU A 22 6.38 -11.93 -21.35
CA GLU A 22 5.91 -11.37 -22.62
C GLU A 22 4.74 -10.41 -22.43
N ARG A 23 3.77 -10.76 -21.58
CA ARG A 23 2.64 -9.88 -21.25
C ARG A 23 3.11 -8.59 -20.57
N LYS A 24 4.10 -8.66 -19.66
CA LYS A 24 4.71 -7.48 -19.04
C LYS A 24 5.45 -6.62 -20.07
N ILE A 25 6.16 -7.24 -21.02
CA ILE A 25 6.83 -6.54 -22.13
C ILE A 25 5.82 -5.89 -23.06
N PHE A 26 4.66 -6.51 -23.30
CA PHE A 26 3.60 -5.93 -24.12
C PHE A 26 2.94 -4.73 -23.43
N MET A 27 2.58 -4.86 -22.15
CA MET A 27 2.04 -3.75 -21.34
C MET A 27 3.01 -2.56 -21.24
N ALA A 28 4.32 -2.84 -21.26
CA ALA A 28 5.38 -1.83 -21.32
C ALA A 28 5.41 -1.05 -22.64
N LYS A 29 4.92 -1.63 -23.74
CA LYS A 29 4.88 -1.01 -25.07
C LYS A 29 3.65 -0.12 -25.31
N GLU A 30 2.66 -0.15 -24.41
CA GLU A 30 1.51 0.73 -24.49
C GLU A 30 1.91 2.20 -24.26
N ARG A 31 1.38 3.10 -25.09
CA ARG A 31 1.72 4.53 -25.08
C ARG A 31 1.26 5.14 -23.74
N GLY A 32 2.22 5.55 -22.91
CA GLY A 32 1.96 6.14 -21.59
C GLY A 32 2.31 5.23 -20.40
N SER A 33 2.61 3.95 -20.64
CA SER A 33 3.00 3.01 -19.59
C SER A 33 4.38 3.36 -19.02
N ARG A 34 4.44 3.66 -17.72
CA ARG A 34 5.70 3.80 -16.97
C ARG A 34 6.06 2.44 -16.36
N VAL A 35 7.13 1.84 -16.87
CA VAL A 35 7.64 0.55 -16.37
C VAL A 35 8.67 0.82 -15.29
N ILE A 36 8.44 0.27 -14.10
CA ILE A 36 9.42 0.30 -13.02
C ILE A 36 10.06 -1.08 -12.94
N ARG A 37 11.39 -1.13 -13.07
CA ARG A 37 12.16 -2.33 -12.80
C ARG A 37 12.39 -2.46 -11.30
N ILE A 38 11.84 -3.51 -10.71
CA ILE A 38 12.03 -3.84 -9.29
C ILE A 38 13.11 -4.92 -9.18
N ASN A 39 14.24 -4.57 -8.57
CA ASN A 39 15.39 -5.48 -8.47
C ASN A 39 15.37 -6.36 -7.20
N SER A 40 14.51 -6.06 -6.24
CA SER A 40 14.43 -6.79 -4.95
C SER A 40 13.24 -7.76 -4.96
N PRO A 41 13.42 -9.03 -4.54
CA PRO A 41 12.31 -9.95 -4.30
C PRO A 41 11.29 -9.38 -3.30
N PHE A 42 11.77 -8.72 -2.26
CA PHE A 42 10.92 -8.04 -1.28
C PHE A 42 10.18 -6.85 -1.90
N GLY A 43 10.87 -6.07 -2.74
CA GLY A 43 10.23 -4.98 -3.49
C GLY A 43 9.09 -5.46 -4.38
N PHE A 44 9.20 -6.65 -4.98
CA PHE A 44 8.14 -7.23 -5.82
C PHE A 44 6.91 -7.60 -4.97
N ILE A 45 7.12 -8.21 -3.80
CA ILE A 45 6.05 -8.51 -2.85
C ILE A 45 5.36 -7.21 -2.41
N MET A 46 6.13 -6.21 -1.99
CA MET A 46 5.58 -4.91 -1.59
C MET A 46 4.78 -4.25 -2.70
N PHE A 47 5.24 -4.32 -3.95
CA PHE A 47 4.49 -3.79 -5.08
C PHE A 47 3.13 -4.48 -5.26
N ASN A 48 3.07 -5.80 -5.13
CA ASN A 48 1.80 -6.53 -5.20
C ASN A 48 0.87 -6.18 -4.03
N ILE A 49 1.41 -5.99 -2.83
CA ILE A 49 0.65 -5.51 -1.67
C ILE A 49 0.12 -4.10 -1.93
N MET A 50 0.96 -3.16 -2.40
CA MET A 50 0.55 -1.80 -2.74
C MET A 50 -0.56 -1.78 -3.80
N ARG A 51 -0.48 -2.64 -4.82
CA ARG A 51 -1.53 -2.77 -5.84
C ARG A 51 -2.86 -3.21 -5.23
N GLN A 52 -2.84 -4.21 -4.34
CA GLN A 52 -4.06 -4.68 -3.68
C GLN A 52 -4.61 -3.62 -2.71
N PHE A 53 -3.74 -2.92 -2.00
CA PHE A 53 -4.11 -1.79 -1.15
C PHE A 53 -4.83 -0.70 -1.96
N ASP A 54 -4.32 -0.31 -3.13
CA ASP A 54 -4.95 0.71 -3.98
C ASP A 54 -6.36 0.28 -4.44
N GLN A 55 -6.51 -0.99 -4.81
CA GLN A 55 -7.82 -1.57 -5.13
C GLN A 55 -8.77 -1.57 -3.92
N ALA A 56 -8.27 -1.92 -2.73
CA ALA A 56 -9.04 -1.90 -1.50
C ALA A 56 -9.43 -0.46 -1.12
N TYR A 57 -8.55 0.52 -1.33
CA TYR A 57 -8.79 1.93 -1.05
C TYR A 57 -9.92 2.53 -1.90
N ALA A 58 -10.03 2.12 -3.17
CA ALA A 58 -11.15 2.49 -4.02
C ALA A 58 -12.50 2.00 -3.45
N ASN A 59 -12.54 0.76 -2.95
CA ASN A 59 -13.73 0.20 -2.29
C ASN A 59 -14.01 0.88 -0.94
N PHE A 60 -12.95 1.15 -0.16
CA PHE A 60 -13.02 1.85 1.11
C PHE A 60 -13.71 3.21 0.98
N LYS A 61 -13.32 4.00 -0.03
CA LYS A 61 -13.95 5.32 -0.29
C LYS A 61 -15.45 5.22 -0.55
N GLY A 62 -15.88 4.18 -1.27
CA GLY A 62 -17.30 3.94 -1.53
C GLY A 62 -18.07 3.63 -0.26
N LYS A 63 -17.48 2.86 0.66
CA LYS A 63 -18.14 2.40 1.90
C LYS A 63 -17.99 3.33 3.10
N LEU A 64 -17.28 4.45 2.96
CA LEU A 64 -17.00 5.36 4.07
C LEU A 64 -18.24 6.22 4.37
N GLY A 65 -18.82 6.05 5.56
CA GLY A 65 -20.02 6.78 5.99
C GLY A 65 -21.35 6.19 5.48
N GLU A 66 -21.32 5.06 4.77
CA GLU A 66 -22.53 4.35 4.34
C GLU A 66 -23.18 3.56 5.50
N PRO A 67 -24.52 3.45 5.57
CA PRO A 67 -25.20 2.55 6.51
C PRO A 67 -24.78 1.09 6.30
N GLY A 68 -24.15 0.49 7.32
CA GLY A 68 -23.57 -0.86 7.23
C GLY A 68 -22.18 -0.92 6.57
N GLY A 69 -21.60 0.25 6.25
CA GLY A 69 -20.22 0.42 5.79
C GLY A 69 -19.25 0.69 6.95
N ILE A 70 -18.16 1.39 6.65
CA ILE A 70 -17.15 1.82 7.64
C ILE A 70 -17.51 3.21 8.16
N THR A 71 -17.42 3.40 9.47
CA THR A 71 -17.61 4.73 10.07
C THR A 71 -16.44 5.67 9.74
N HIS A 72 -16.67 6.98 9.77
CA HIS A 72 -15.59 7.95 9.55
C HIS A 72 -14.46 7.82 10.57
N GLU A 73 -14.77 7.49 11.83
CA GLU A 73 -13.77 7.30 12.88
C GLU A 73 -12.89 6.07 12.63
N GLU A 74 -13.49 4.92 12.32
CA GLU A 74 -12.73 3.72 11.97
C GLU A 74 -11.90 3.93 10.70
N GLY A 75 -12.47 4.61 9.70
CA GLY A 75 -11.75 4.98 8.49
C GLY A 75 -10.54 5.86 8.77
N ALA A 76 -10.67 6.83 9.69
CA ALA A 76 -9.55 7.68 10.09
C ALA A 76 -8.43 6.86 10.76
N LYS A 77 -8.77 5.92 11.66
CA LYS A 77 -7.80 5.03 12.33
C LYS A 77 -7.03 4.16 11.34
N LEU A 78 -7.72 3.58 10.36
CA LEU A 78 -7.07 2.78 9.29
C LEU A 78 -6.12 3.62 8.43
N MET A 79 -6.49 4.88 8.15
CA MET A 79 -5.61 5.79 7.39
C MET A 79 -4.41 6.25 8.22
N GLU A 80 -4.57 6.44 9.53
CA GLU A 80 -3.47 6.73 10.43
C GLU A 80 -2.47 5.57 10.45
N GLU A 81 -2.94 4.33 10.58
CA GLU A 81 -2.07 3.15 10.52
C GLU A 81 -1.30 3.06 9.19
N ALA A 82 -1.98 3.31 8.07
CA ALA A 82 -1.33 3.34 6.76
C ALA A 82 -0.21 4.39 6.67
N GLN A 83 -0.40 5.56 7.30
CA GLN A 83 0.64 6.59 7.39
C GLN A 83 1.82 6.12 8.25
N GLU A 84 1.56 5.44 9.37
CA GLU A 84 2.62 4.90 10.24
C GLU A 84 3.49 3.88 9.52
N ILE A 85 2.87 3.00 8.72
CA ILE A 85 3.57 2.03 7.86
C ILE A 85 4.48 2.75 6.86
N ALA A 86 3.97 3.79 6.17
CA ALA A 86 4.74 4.54 5.20
C ALA A 86 5.96 5.24 5.85
N LEU A 87 5.77 5.82 7.03
CA LEU A 87 6.84 6.43 7.83
C LEU A 87 7.86 5.38 8.29
N ALA A 88 7.41 4.23 8.80
CA ALA A 88 8.28 3.15 9.24
C ALA A 88 9.15 2.63 8.09
N PHE A 89 8.56 2.46 6.90
CA PHE A 89 9.30 2.01 5.73
C PHE A 89 10.29 3.05 5.22
N SER A 90 9.93 4.34 5.25
CA SER A 90 10.87 5.42 4.93
C SER A 90 12.04 5.47 5.90
N ARG A 91 11.79 5.32 7.22
CA ARG A 91 12.85 5.24 8.25
C ARG A 91 13.77 4.04 8.02
N PHE A 92 13.20 2.87 7.73
CA PHE A 92 13.97 1.69 7.38
C PHE A 92 14.86 1.95 6.15
N THR A 93 14.28 2.48 5.08
CA THR A 93 15.00 2.78 3.83
C THR A 93 16.14 3.77 4.08
N ALA A 94 15.94 4.81 4.89
CA ALA A 94 16.99 5.75 5.25
C ALA A 94 18.14 5.09 6.04
N ARG A 95 17.83 4.16 6.97
CA ARG A 95 18.85 3.39 7.70
C ARG A 95 19.66 2.49 6.76
N LEU A 96 18.98 1.76 5.88
CA LEU A 96 19.64 0.90 4.88
C LEU A 96 20.53 1.74 3.96
N SER A 97 20.00 2.84 3.44
CA SER A 97 20.68 3.72 2.49
C SER A 97 21.99 4.28 3.04
N ARG A 98 22.01 4.68 4.32
CA ARG A 98 23.24 5.11 5.01
C ARG A 98 24.31 4.02 5.06
N LYS A 99 23.90 2.77 5.31
CA LYS A 99 24.83 1.63 5.38
C LYS A 99 25.44 1.25 4.03
N VAL A 100 24.72 1.50 2.94
CA VAL A 100 25.15 1.13 1.57
C VAL A 100 25.64 2.32 0.74
N GLY A 101 25.82 3.50 1.35
CA GLY A 101 26.27 4.70 0.65
C GLY A 101 25.26 5.26 -0.37
N PHE A 102 23.99 4.91 -0.26
CA PHE A 102 22.94 5.39 -1.18
C PHE A 102 22.33 6.71 -0.67
N LYS A 103 22.17 7.69 -1.57
CA LYS A 103 21.52 8.96 -1.24
C LYS A 103 19.99 8.86 -1.38
N TYR A 104 19.34 8.38 -0.32
CA TYR A 104 17.88 8.36 -0.24
C TYR A 104 17.30 9.77 -0.11
N ARG A 105 16.30 10.08 -0.95
CA ARG A 105 15.52 11.32 -0.87
C ARG A 105 14.13 11.00 -0.32
N VAL A 106 13.83 11.50 0.88
CA VAL A 106 12.51 11.35 1.49
C VAL A 106 11.47 12.06 0.60
N PRO A 107 10.36 11.38 0.22
CA PRO A 107 9.25 11.97 -0.52
C PRO A 107 8.72 13.24 0.17
N ARG A 108 8.30 14.23 -0.64
CA ARG A 108 7.80 15.52 -0.13
C ARG A 108 6.57 15.34 0.74
N ASP A 109 5.60 14.56 0.26
CA ASP A 109 4.33 14.32 0.95
C ASP A 109 4.53 13.73 2.34
N LEU A 110 5.50 12.81 2.50
CA LEU A 110 5.86 12.25 3.81
C LEU A 110 6.44 13.30 4.77
N LYS A 111 7.13 14.32 4.27
CA LYS A 111 7.62 15.43 5.11
C LYS A 111 6.48 16.30 5.59
N GLU A 112 5.52 16.58 4.70
CA GLU A 112 4.34 17.40 5.00
C GLU A 112 3.44 16.70 6.03
N PHE A 113 3.18 15.38 5.85
CA PHE A 113 2.46 14.58 6.85
C PHE A 113 3.13 14.61 8.23
N LYS A 114 4.46 14.44 8.26
CA LYS A 114 5.21 14.46 9.52
C LYS A 114 5.07 15.82 10.24
N ALA A 115 5.20 16.92 9.50
CA ALA A 115 5.08 18.27 10.05
C ALA A 115 3.67 18.55 10.59
N LEU A 116 2.63 18.13 9.86
CA LEU A 116 1.23 18.27 10.30
C LEU A 116 0.97 17.46 11.58
N ARG A 117 1.53 16.25 11.71
CA ARG A 117 1.40 15.42 12.92
C ARG A 117 2.11 16.04 14.12
N GLU A 118 3.32 16.58 13.92
CA GLU A 118 4.08 17.25 14.96
C GLU A 118 3.39 18.54 15.44
N ALA A 119 2.73 19.28 14.53
CA ALA A 119 1.91 20.43 14.88
C ALA A 119 0.66 20.03 15.69
N ALA A 120 -0.09 19.03 15.22
CA ALA A 120 -1.29 18.54 15.92
C ALA A 120 -0.99 18.00 17.32
N ALA A 121 0.15 17.30 17.49
CA ALA A 121 0.61 16.82 18.80
C ALA A 121 1.16 17.92 19.71
N ALA A 122 1.61 19.05 19.15
CA ALA A 122 2.03 20.21 19.93
C ALA A 122 0.83 21.05 20.40
N ASP A 123 -0.25 21.09 19.61
CA ASP A 123 -1.48 21.79 19.96
C ASP A 123 -2.30 21.02 21.01
N SER A 124 -2.36 19.69 20.94
CA SER A 124 -3.02 18.88 21.98
C SER A 124 -2.33 18.94 23.36
N LYS A 125 -1.01 19.19 23.38
CA LYS A 125 -0.25 19.42 24.62
C LYS A 125 -0.41 20.81 25.22
N LYS A 126 -0.96 21.79 24.48
CA LYS A 126 -1.25 23.14 25.00
C LYS A 126 -2.63 23.25 25.65
N THR A 127 -3.50 22.26 25.43
CA THR A 127 -4.90 22.25 25.91
C THR A 127 -5.11 21.49 27.21
N GLU A 128 -4.07 20.88 27.81
CA GLU A 128 -4.18 20.35 29.18
C GLU A 128 -4.17 21.54 30.16
N PRO A 129 -5.27 21.81 30.90
CA PRO A 129 -5.25 22.82 31.94
C PRO A 129 -4.33 22.33 33.05
N VAL A 130 -3.38 23.18 33.44
CA VAL A 130 -2.68 23.04 34.72
C VAL A 130 -3.74 23.24 35.81
N GLU A 131 -4.30 22.15 36.32
CA GLU A 131 -5.11 22.20 37.54
C GLU A 131 -4.18 22.62 38.69
N ASN A 132 -4.42 23.82 39.20
CA ASN A 132 -3.90 24.34 40.47
C ASN A 132 -5.05 24.45 41.46
#